data_AF-A0A352JR33-F1
#
_entry.id   AF-A0A352JR33-F1
#
_cell.length_a   1.000
_cell.length_b   1.000
_cell.length_c   1.000
_cell.angle_alpha   90.00
_cell.angle_beta   90.00
_cell.angle_gamma   90.00
#
_symmetry.space_group_name_H-M   'P 1'
#
loop_
_entity.id
_entity.type
_entity.pdbx_description
1 polymer ?
#
loop_
_entity_poly.entity_id
_entity_poly.type
_entity_poly.pdbx_seq_one_letter_code
_entity_poly.pdbx_strand_id
1 'polypeptide(L)'
;YGLETAIKLDTEAWSKFSPIEAKRILERLGKEPGGGLDLLVEALDQRLYAFINKQRVVEKADHKLIFEMTGCRVQDARHRKGLAPFPCKEVGIVEYSTFAKTIDPRIETRCLRCPPDPYNGEYWCRWEFTIA
;
A
#
# COMPACT_ATOMS: atom_id res chain seq x y z
N TYR A 1 19.83 6.83 -17.58
CA TYR A 1 18.54 7.15 -16.94
C TYR A 1 18.78 7.49 -15.47
N GLY A 2 17.99 8.38 -14.88
CA GLY A 2 18.09 8.81 -13.48
C GLY A 2 17.00 8.24 -12.58
N LEU A 3 17.01 8.61 -11.29
CA LEU A 3 16.04 8.13 -10.29
C LEU A 3 14.59 8.46 -10.66
N GLU A 4 14.34 9.64 -11.22
CA GLU A 4 13.00 10.05 -11.67
C GLU A 4 12.46 9.11 -12.76
N THR A 5 13.28 8.76 -13.75
CA THR A 5 12.89 7.80 -14.79
C THR A 5 12.62 6.42 -14.20
N ALA A 6 13.43 6.00 -13.22
CA ALA A 6 13.24 4.73 -12.54
C ALA A 6 11.89 4.70 -11.79
N ILE A 7 11.54 5.75 -11.06
CA ILE A 7 10.25 5.88 -10.36
C ILE A 7 9.10 5.83 -11.35
N LYS A 8 9.20 6.54 -12.48
CA LYS A 8 8.13 6.53 -13.50
C LYS A 8 7.88 5.12 -14.06
N LEU A 9 8.95 4.40 -14.40
CA LEU A 9 8.84 3.02 -14.91
C LEU A 9 8.30 2.07 -13.83
N ASP A 10 8.70 2.26 -12.57
CA ASP A 10 8.19 1.50 -11.43
C ASP A 10 6.69 1.75 -11.25
N THR A 11 6.25 3.01 -11.27
CA THR A 11 4.83 3.38 -11.21
C THR A 11 4.02 2.70 -12.33
N GLU A 12 4.53 2.68 -13.56
CA GLU A 12 3.85 1.99 -14.67
C GLU A 12 3.76 0.48 -14.43
N ALA A 13 4.83 -0.15 -13.94
CA ALA A 13 4.82 -1.56 -13.60
C ALA A 13 3.79 -1.88 -12.49
N TRP A 14 3.78 -1.08 -11.42
CA TRP A 14 2.84 -1.23 -10.31
C TRP A 14 1.38 -0.99 -10.70
N SER A 15 1.10 -0.13 -11.69
CA SER A 15 -0.25 0.08 -12.23
C SER A 15 -0.84 -1.20 -12.84
N LYS A 16 0.01 -2.10 -13.36
CA LYS A 16 -0.39 -3.37 -13.95
C LYS A 16 -0.32 -4.50 -12.93
N PHE A 17 0.71 -4.51 -12.10
CA PHE A 17 0.95 -5.57 -11.13
C PHE A 17 -0.08 -5.58 -9.99
N SER A 18 -0.40 -4.43 -9.38
CA SER A 18 -1.24 -4.40 -8.18
C SER A 18 -2.65 -4.96 -8.40
N PRO A 19 -3.34 -4.65 -9.52
CA PRO A 19 -4.62 -5.30 -9.84
C PRO A 19 -4.49 -6.81 -10.05
N ILE A 20 -3.39 -7.28 -10.65
CA ILE A 20 -3.15 -8.71 -10.86
C ILE A 20 -2.92 -9.41 -9.52
N GLU A 21 -2.14 -8.81 -8.63
CA GLU A 21 -1.92 -9.29 -7.26
C GLU A 21 -3.25 -9.41 -6.51
N ALA A 22 -4.06 -8.35 -6.50
CA ALA A 22 -5.37 -8.34 -5.86
C ALA A 22 -6.29 -9.47 -6.38
N LYS A 23 -6.41 -9.63 -7.71
CA LYS A 23 -7.22 -10.71 -8.32
C LYS A 23 -6.75 -12.09 -7.88
N ARG A 24 -5.45 -12.34 -7.89
CA ARG A 24 -4.87 -13.63 -7.46
C ARG A 24 -5.10 -13.91 -5.97
N ILE A 25 -5.07 -12.86 -5.14
CA ILE A 25 -5.40 -12.98 -3.72
C ILE A 25 -6.87 -13.35 -3.56
N LEU A 26 -7.78 -12.67 -4.25
CA LEU A 26 -9.22 -12.97 -4.22
C LEU A 26 -9.52 -14.41 -4.67
N GLU A 27 -8.94 -14.85 -5.79
CA GLU A 27 -9.05 -16.22 -6.30
C GLU A 27 -8.59 -17.24 -5.25
N ARG A 28 -7.45 -16.99 -4.60
CA ARG A 28 -6.91 -17.89 -3.56
C ARG A 28 -7.77 -17.91 -2.30
N LEU A 29 -8.43 -16.80 -1.95
CA LEU A 29 -9.36 -16.70 -0.83
C LEU A 29 -10.76 -17.23 -1.18
N GLY A 30 -11.05 -17.53 -2.45
CA GLY A 30 -12.39 -17.90 -2.92
C GLY A 30 -13.41 -16.76 -2.75
N LYS A 31 -12.97 -15.52 -2.94
CA LYS A 31 -13.79 -14.31 -2.75
C LYS A 31 -14.00 -13.58 -4.07
N GLU A 32 -15.16 -12.97 -4.23
CA GLU A 32 -15.44 -12.05 -5.32
C GLU A 32 -15.16 -10.59 -4.88
N PRO A 33 -14.85 -9.67 -5.82
CA PRO A 33 -14.78 -8.25 -5.53
C PRO A 33 -16.09 -7.71 -4.92
N GLY A 34 -16.00 -6.65 -4.12
CA GLY A 34 -17.17 -5.99 -3.53
C GLY A 34 -17.39 -6.27 -2.03
N GLY A 35 -16.43 -6.93 -1.36
CA GLY A 35 -16.49 -7.20 0.08
C GLY A 35 -16.11 -6.02 0.99
N GLY A 36 -15.98 -4.81 0.43
CA GLY A 36 -15.69 -3.59 1.19
C GLY A 36 -14.36 -3.60 1.96
N LEU A 37 -14.32 -2.82 3.04
CA LEU A 37 -13.11 -2.64 3.86
C LEU A 37 -12.70 -3.91 4.60
N ASP A 38 -13.63 -4.82 4.90
CA ASP A 38 -13.34 -6.10 5.54
C ASP A 38 -12.48 -6.98 4.64
N LEU A 39 -12.90 -7.13 3.37
CA LEU A 39 -12.14 -7.86 2.37
C LEU A 39 -10.81 -7.18 2.06
N LEU A 40 -10.75 -5.84 2.10
CA LEU A 40 -9.50 -5.11 1.93
C LEU A 40 -8.49 -5.45 3.03
N VAL A 41 -8.92 -5.47 4.30
CA VAL A 41 -8.03 -5.84 5.41
C VAL A 41 -7.49 -7.26 5.23
N GLU A 42 -8.37 -8.22 4.94
CA GLU A 42 -7.96 -9.61 4.69
C GLU A 42 -6.96 -9.69 3.53
N ALA A 43 -7.22 -8.99 2.43
CA ALA A 43 -6.36 -8.99 1.25
C ALA A 43 -5.00 -8.28 1.48
N LEU A 44 -4.96 -7.21 2.29
CA LEU A 44 -3.72 -6.51 2.63
C LEU A 44 -2.73 -7.42 3.37
N ASP A 45 -3.21 -8.34 4.20
CA ASP A 45 -2.37 -9.33 4.90
C ASP A 45 -1.87 -10.46 4.00
N GLN A 46 -2.39 -10.55 2.77
CA GLN A 46 -2.04 -11.56 1.79
C GLN A 46 -1.07 -11.06 0.71
N ARG A 47 -0.68 -9.77 0.75
CA ARG A 47 0.23 -9.16 -0.24
C ARG A 47 1.64 -9.71 -0.11
N LEU A 48 2.38 -9.72 -1.22
CA LEU A 48 3.74 -10.28 -1.27
C LEU A 48 4.66 -9.66 -0.20
N TYR A 49 4.59 -8.35 0.00
CA TYR A 49 5.47 -7.70 0.97
C TYR A 49 5.01 -7.85 2.42
N ALA A 50 3.78 -8.30 2.68
CA ALA A 50 3.25 -8.43 4.04
C ALA A 50 4.10 -9.43 4.87
N PHE A 51 4.81 -10.35 4.20
CA PHE A 51 5.71 -11.32 4.81
C PHE A 51 7.09 -10.76 5.21
N ILE A 52 7.50 -9.61 4.66
CA ILE A 52 8.85 -9.03 4.90
C ILE A 52 8.79 -7.66 5.58
N ASN A 53 7.63 -7.04 5.59
CA ASN A 53 7.35 -5.76 6.21
C ASN A 53 6.48 -5.95 7.46
N LYS A 54 6.34 -4.90 8.26
CA LYS A 54 5.43 -4.88 9.43
C LYS A 54 4.34 -3.85 9.17
N GLN A 55 3.08 -4.28 9.29
CA GLN A 55 1.92 -3.45 9.03
C GLN A 55 0.87 -3.60 10.12
N ARG A 56 -0.01 -2.61 10.24
CA ARG A 56 -1.15 -2.67 11.16
C ARG A 56 -2.32 -1.85 10.64
N VAL A 57 -3.52 -2.26 11.04
CA VAL A 57 -4.74 -1.44 10.97
C VAL A 57 -4.86 -0.68 12.28
N VAL A 58 -4.90 0.65 12.24
CA VAL A 58 -5.01 1.50 13.44
C VAL A 58 -6.42 2.03 13.68
N GLU A 59 -7.26 2.05 12.65
CA GLU A 59 -8.66 2.42 12.74
C GLU A 59 -9.44 1.62 11.70
N LYS A 60 -10.56 1.04 12.10
CA LYS A 60 -11.51 0.38 11.21
C LYS A 60 -12.92 0.68 11.70
N ALA A 61 -13.65 1.43 10.88
CA ALA A 61 -15.06 1.75 11.03
C ALA A 61 -15.79 1.37 9.74
N ASP A 62 -17.12 1.49 9.73
CA ASP A 62 -17.97 1.03 8.62
C ASP A 62 -17.57 1.63 7.26
N HIS A 63 -17.12 2.88 7.24
CA HIS A 63 -16.80 3.64 6.01
C HIS A 63 -15.35 4.13 5.95
N LYS A 64 -14.49 3.73 6.90
CA LYS A 64 -13.12 4.23 6.99
C LYS A 64 -12.16 3.20 7.57
N LEU A 65 -11.00 3.06 6.93
CA LEU A 65 -9.88 2.22 7.36
C LEU A 65 -8.59 3.05 7.34
N ILE A 66 -7.82 3.02 8.43
CA ILE A 66 -6.47 3.57 8.48
C ILE A 66 -5.47 2.43 8.63
N PHE A 67 -4.55 2.38 7.68
CA PHE A 67 -3.51 1.37 7.57
C PHE A 67 -2.14 2.02 7.67
N GLU A 68 -1.21 1.37 8.38
CA GLU A 68 0.15 1.83 8.56
C GLU A 68 1.17 0.76 8.25
N MET A 69 2.24 1.16 7.56
CA MET A 69 3.46 0.37 7.40
C MET A 69 4.47 0.78 8.48
N THR A 70 4.52 0.05 9.58
CA THR A 70 5.40 0.35 10.73
C THR A 70 6.84 -0.11 10.52
N GLY A 71 7.06 -1.08 9.64
CA GLY A 71 8.39 -1.53 9.22
C GLY A 71 8.42 -1.78 7.73
N CYS A 72 9.34 -1.12 7.02
CA CYS A 72 9.49 -1.27 5.58
C CYS A 72 10.94 -1.64 5.29
N ARG A 73 11.19 -2.85 4.79
CA ARG A 73 12.54 -3.38 4.60
C ARG A 73 13.47 -2.43 3.85
N VAL A 74 12.95 -1.74 2.82
CA VAL A 74 13.71 -0.75 2.04
C VAL A 74 14.06 0.47 2.90
N GLN A 75 13.07 1.07 3.56
CA GLN A 75 13.28 2.27 4.35
C GLN A 75 14.12 2.00 5.58
N ASP A 76 13.87 0.90 6.29
CA ASP A 76 14.66 0.47 7.44
C ASP A 76 16.13 0.27 7.06
N ALA A 77 16.40 -0.34 5.90
CA ALA A 77 17.77 -0.53 5.42
C ALA A 77 18.46 0.79 5.08
N ARG A 78 17.73 1.77 4.54
CA ARG A 78 18.26 3.11 4.25
C ARG A 78 18.51 3.89 5.53
N HIS A 79 17.58 3.85 6.47
CA HIS A 79 17.69 4.49 7.77
C HIS A 79 18.91 3.98 8.55
N ARG A 80 19.12 2.66 8.62
CA ARG A 80 20.32 2.07 9.24
C ARG A 80 21.64 2.53 8.60
N LYS A 81 21.62 2.91 7.32
CA LYS A 81 22.79 3.38 6.56
C LYS A 81 22.95 4.91 6.60
N GLY A 82 22.10 5.64 7.32
CA GLY A 82 22.10 7.10 7.31
C GLY A 82 21.72 7.71 5.96
N LEU A 83 21.05 6.96 5.09
CA LEU A 83 20.61 7.43 3.77
C LEU A 83 19.24 8.10 3.87
N ALA A 84 19.01 9.12 3.03
CA ALA A 84 17.69 9.73 2.88
C ALA A 84 16.61 8.68 2.52
N PRO A 85 15.36 8.81 3.00
CA PRO A 85 14.26 7.92 2.64
C PRO A 85 14.12 7.76 1.12
N PHE A 86 13.77 6.56 0.67
CA PHE A 86 13.49 6.32 -0.75
C PHE A 86 12.12 6.94 -1.10
N PRO A 87 12.00 7.78 -2.14
CA PRO A 87 10.77 8.52 -2.44
C PRO A 87 9.71 7.63 -3.14
N CYS A 88 9.10 6.72 -2.40
CA CYS A 88 8.13 5.74 -2.93
C CYS A 88 6.68 6.23 -3.00
N LYS A 89 6.37 7.46 -2.59
CA LYS A 89 4.99 7.98 -2.53
C LYS A 89 4.21 7.83 -3.84
N GLU A 90 4.78 8.27 -4.96
CA GLU A 90 4.10 8.22 -6.27
C GLU A 90 3.74 6.80 -6.70
N VAL A 91 4.67 5.86 -6.47
CA VAL A 91 4.44 4.43 -6.72
C VAL A 91 3.35 3.91 -5.79
N GLY A 92 3.44 4.22 -4.49
CA GLY A 92 2.47 3.81 -3.48
C GLY A 92 1.06 4.28 -3.78
N ILE A 93 0.88 5.52 -4.29
CA ILE A 93 -0.45 6.04 -4.64
C ILE A 93 -1.11 5.14 -5.69
N VAL A 94 -0.38 4.81 -6.76
CA VAL A 94 -0.90 3.92 -7.80
C VAL A 94 -1.13 2.52 -7.26
N GLU A 95 -0.17 1.99 -6.53
CA GLU A 95 -0.20 0.66 -5.94
C GLU A 95 -1.43 0.46 -5.03
N TYR A 96 -1.57 1.25 -3.98
CA TYR A 96 -2.65 1.09 -3.01
C TYR A 96 -4.01 1.42 -3.60
N SER A 97 -4.11 2.45 -4.46
CA SER A 97 -5.39 2.84 -5.07
C SER A 97 -5.90 1.77 -6.04
N THR A 98 -5.03 1.23 -6.89
CA THR A 98 -5.43 0.21 -7.87
C THR A 98 -5.66 -1.16 -7.22
N PHE A 99 -4.90 -1.50 -6.18
CA PHE A 99 -5.16 -2.67 -5.35
C PHE A 99 -6.54 -2.57 -4.69
N ALA A 100 -6.81 -1.49 -3.95
CA ALA A 100 -8.06 -1.30 -3.24
C ALA A 100 -9.28 -1.27 -4.17
N LYS A 101 -9.19 -0.59 -5.32
CA LYS A 101 -10.24 -0.58 -6.34
C LYS A 101 -10.49 -1.94 -6.98
N THR A 102 -9.49 -2.81 -6.99
CA THR A 102 -9.65 -4.20 -7.47
C THR A 102 -10.36 -5.06 -6.43
N ILE A 103 -10.14 -4.80 -5.13
CA ILE A 103 -10.87 -5.46 -4.04
C ILE A 103 -12.34 -5.02 -4.03
N ASP A 104 -12.59 -3.72 -4.12
CA ASP A 104 -13.93 -3.15 -4.24
C ASP A 104 -13.85 -1.80 -4.99
N PRO A 105 -14.54 -1.66 -6.13
CA PRO A 105 -14.44 -0.46 -6.97
C PRO A 105 -14.96 0.81 -6.30
N ARG A 106 -15.70 0.70 -5.18
CA ARG A 106 -16.20 1.83 -4.39
C ARG A 106 -15.17 2.41 -3.42
N ILE A 107 -14.05 1.72 -3.19
CA ILE A 107 -13.03 2.17 -2.26
C ILE A 107 -12.22 3.31 -2.87
N GLU A 108 -12.15 4.42 -2.15
CA GLU A 108 -11.24 5.52 -2.43
C GLU A 108 -10.04 5.47 -1.48
N THR A 109 -8.86 5.82 -2.00
CA THR A 109 -7.58 5.71 -1.29
C THR A 109 -6.90 7.06 -1.18
N ARG A 110 -6.45 7.42 0.02
CA ARG A 110 -5.71 8.67 0.29
C ARG A 110 -4.40 8.38 1.01
N CYS A 111 -3.30 8.88 0.46
CA CYS A 111 -2.00 8.88 1.14
C CYS A 111 -1.98 9.96 2.22
N LEU A 112 -1.82 9.56 3.49
CA LEU A 112 -1.67 10.50 4.61
C LEU A 112 -0.21 10.83 4.90
N ARG A 113 0.69 9.86 4.67
CA ARG A 113 2.14 10.05 4.75
C ARG A 113 2.84 8.95 3.96
N CYS A 114 3.86 9.29 3.20
CA CYS A 114 4.74 8.31 2.58
C CYS A 114 6.07 9.00 2.20
N PRO A 115 7.23 8.33 2.27
CA PRO A 115 8.49 8.89 1.82
C PRO A 115 8.38 9.49 0.41
N PRO A 116 8.86 10.72 0.17
CA PRO A 116 9.93 11.39 0.90
C PRO A 116 9.51 12.21 2.12
N ASP A 117 8.25 12.12 2.57
CA ASP A 117 7.83 12.78 3.82
C ASP A 117 8.75 12.35 4.99
N PRO A 118 9.08 13.27 5.91
CA PRO A 118 9.91 12.94 7.07
C PRO A 118 9.34 11.78 7.87
N TYR A 119 10.22 10.88 8.30
CA TYR A 119 9.85 9.80 9.20
C TYR A 119 9.46 10.38 10.57
N ASN A 120 8.33 9.94 11.10
CA ASN A 120 7.79 10.43 12.38
C ASN A 120 8.21 9.58 13.58
N GLY A 121 9.02 8.53 13.39
CA GLY A 121 9.42 7.60 14.44
C GLY A 121 8.47 6.43 14.68
N GLU A 122 7.31 6.39 14.02
CA GLU A 122 6.27 5.38 14.26
C GLU A 122 5.96 4.52 13.04
N TYR A 123 5.85 5.14 11.86
CA TYR A 123 5.50 4.43 10.62
C TYR A 123 6.13 5.10 9.39
N TRP A 124 6.41 4.29 8.38
CA TRP A 124 6.94 4.77 7.12
C TRP A 124 5.85 5.37 6.25
N CYS A 125 4.74 4.64 6.07
CA CYS A 125 3.60 5.17 5.33
C CYS A 125 2.27 4.90 6.04
N ARG A 126 1.32 5.78 5.79
CA ARG A 126 -0.04 5.74 6.34
C ARG A 126 -1.04 6.03 5.22
N TRP A 127 -2.03 5.16 5.13
CA TRP A 127 -3.04 5.17 4.09
C TRP A 127 -4.41 5.19 4.74
N GLU A 128 -5.30 5.97 4.13
CA GLU A 128 -6.71 5.96 4.43
C GLU A 128 -7.46 5.34 3.26
N PHE A 129 -8.38 4.45 3.57
CA PHE A 129 -9.34 3.89 2.63
C PHE A 129 -10.74 4.23 3.11
N THR A 130 -11.58 4.71 2.21
CA THR A 130 -12.98 5.06 2.50
C THR A 130 -13.91 4.39 1.52
N ILE A 131 -15.11 4.05 1.97
CA ILE A 131 -16.17 3.49 1.12
C ILE A 131 -17.49 4.18 1.47
N ALA A 132 -18.29 4.51 0.46
CA ALA A 132 -19.61 5.13 0.60
C ALA A 132 -20.74 4.09 0.52
#